data_AF-A0A5J6GT45-F1
#
_entry.id   AF-A0A5J6GT45-F1
#
_cell.length_a   1.000
_cell.length_b   1.000
_cell.length_c   1.000
_cell.angle_alpha   90.00
_cell.angle_beta   90.00
_cell.angle_gamma   90.00
#
_symmetry.space_group_name_H-M   'P 1'
#
loop_
_entity.id
_entity.type
_entity.pdbx_description
1 polymer ?
#
loop_
_entity_poly.entity_id
_entity_poly.type
_entity_poly.pdbx_seq_one_letter_code
_entity_poly.pdbx_strand_id
1 'polypeptide(L)'
;MFYASAAMPNHYTAMGAVGAVGLFLRARPAPAAYAGIAAWLALATLMRPNDGAAIAVPLLLAALLVPALRSHGRLLAVLGGLAAGALPWLIEAYVRFGGVRERLARASEVQGDLRPLLSFTHQLTVLDGPLLCRPCDSDGIRLVTAEWWLLLPILLTAGLLALRRRTPRALPAHALALLTALSAALPYLLLVPYAAPRFLLPTHALLAPTAATGLLPLAGHARGAGRARAVGVVLPLALALALVGHLITQLQLVQGNSRIQAGARGDWARVAEALNARGVGGDSAASPCVLRGNTSVIPIAYATGCEPGGSARSTADPTPAPAALVLRDAAPPRWARDWPRHAVPGTYAPGWVVHVRP
;
A
#
# COMPACT_ATOMS: atom_id res chain seq x y z
N MET A 1 -6.40 9.51 6.51
CA MET A 1 -5.73 8.33 5.90
C MET A 1 -6.65 7.13 6.00
N PHE A 2 -7.26 6.70 4.88
CA PHE A 2 -8.23 5.59 4.87
C PHE A 2 -7.65 4.24 5.31
N TYR A 3 -6.40 3.95 4.95
CA TYR A 3 -5.75 2.67 5.23
C TYR A 3 -4.99 2.59 6.57
N ALA A 4 -4.94 3.68 7.34
CA ALA A 4 -4.11 3.72 8.55
C ALA A 4 -4.57 2.70 9.62
N SER A 5 -5.88 2.47 9.74
CA SER A 5 -6.45 1.50 10.69
C SER A 5 -6.46 0.06 10.18
N ALA A 6 -6.12 -0.18 8.91
CA ALA A 6 -6.16 -1.51 8.30
C ALA A 6 -4.90 -2.34 8.56
N ALA A 7 -4.01 -1.89 9.45
CA ALA A 7 -2.67 -2.45 9.68
C ALA A 7 -1.88 -2.71 8.38
N MET A 8 -2.19 -1.96 7.32
CA MET A 8 -1.57 -2.15 6.02
C MET A 8 -0.17 -1.52 6.03
N PRO A 9 0.86 -2.24 5.56
CA PRO A 9 2.24 -1.88 5.86
C PRO A 9 2.71 -0.58 5.18
N ASN A 10 2.03 -0.13 4.12
CA ASN A 10 2.40 1.03 3.32
C ASN A 10 2.52 2.34 4.10
N HIS A 11 1.65 2.57 5.10
CA HIS A 11 1.72 3.80 5.89
C HIS A 11 2.98 3.85 6.75
N TYR A 12 3.28 2.73 7.42
CA TYR A 12 4.49 2.59 8.22
C TYR A 12 5.75 2.66 7.35
N THR A 13 5.74 2.06 6.16
CA THR A 13 6.82 2.21 5.18
C THR A 13 7.01 3.66 4.75
N ALA A 14 5.93 4.42 4.54
CA ALA A 14 6.03 5.84 4.20
C ALA A 14 6.63 6.69 5.33
N MET A 15 6.21 6.44 6.58
CA MET A 15 6.79 7.10 7.75
C MET A 15 8.28 6.74 7.91
N GLY A 16 8.63 5.46 7.77
CA GLY A 16 10.01 5.00 7.78
C GLY A 16 10.87 5.62 6.68
N ALA A 17 10.33 5.72 5.46
CA ALA A 17 11.03 6.36 4.34
C ALA A 17 11.36 7.83 4.64
N VAL A 18 10.37 8.62 5.04
CA VAL A 18 10.55 10.05 5.34
C VAL A 18 11.45 10.25 6.56
N GLY A 19 11.27 9.46 7.62
CA GLY A 19 12.09 9.51 8.84
C GLY A 19 13.56 9.19 8.56
N ALA A 20 13.83 8.12 7.82
CA ALA A 20 15.18 7.72 7.43
C ALA A 20 15.85 8.77 6.54
N VAL A 21 15.19 9.23 5.47
CA VAL A 21 15.73 10.24 4.55
C VAL A 21 15.97 11.57 5.26
N GLY A 22 15.02 12.03 6.07
CA GLY A 22 15.13 13.29 6.81
C GLY A 22 16.30 13.30 7.80
N LEU A 23 16.48 12.22 8.56
CA LEU A 23 17.62 12.09 9.49
C LEU A 23 18.95 11.92 8.74
N PHE A 24 18.95 11.18 7.63
CA PHE A 24 20.13 10.98 6.78
C PHE A 24 20.68 12.29 6.23
N LEU A 25 19.79 13.21 5.86
CA LEU A 25 20.11 14.54 5.31
C LEU A 25 20.61 15.54 6.35
N ARG A 26 20.65 15.21 7.65
CA ARG A 26 21.22 16.10 8.67
C ARG A 26 22.71 16.34 8.39
N ALA A 27 23.11 17.62 8.36
CA ALA A 27 24.49 18.03 8.06
C ALA A 27 25.49 17.49 9.09
N ARG A 28 25.13 17.52 10.38
CA ARG A 28 25.94 17.02 11.50
C ARG A 28 25.15 15.94 12.26
N PRO A 29 25.15 14.69 11.79
CA PRO A 29 24.41 13.62 12.45
C PRO A 29 25.07 13.25 13.79
N ALA A 30 24.33 13.41 14.89
CA ALA A 30 24.68 12.86 16.20
C ALA A 30 24.43 11.34 16.24
N PRO A 31 24.96 10.59 17.23
CA PRO A 31 24.70 9.15 17.37
C PRO A 31 23.20 8.78 17.33
N ALA A 32 22.35 9.59 17.97
CA ALA A 32 20.90 9.41 17.94
C ALA A 32 20.30 9.53 16.52
N ALA A 33 20.90 10.33 15.63
CA ALA A 33 20.46 10.41 14.24
C ALA A 33 20.78 9.13 13.47
N TYR A 34 21.94 8.51 13.70
CA TYR A 34 22.28 7.20 13.11
C TYR A 34 21.36 6.10 13.61
N ALA A 35 21.10 6.05 14.92
CA ALA A 35 20.12 5.13 15.49
C ALA A 35 18.72 5.35 14.90
N GLY A 36 18.31 6.60 14.70
CA GLY A 36 17.04 6.94 14.06
C GLY A 36 16.97 6.54 12.58
N ILE A 37 18.05 6.72 11.79
CA ILE A 37 18.13 6.23 10.40
C ILE A 37 17.92 4.72 10.38
N ALA A 38 18.66 4.00 11.23
CA ALA A 38 18.56 2.54 11.32
C ALA A 38 17.15 2.10 11.76
N ALA A 39 16.57 2.73 12.78
CA ALA A 39 15.25 2.39 13.30
C ALA A 39 14.13 2.63 12.29
N TRP A 40 14.12 3.78 11.60
CA TRP A 40 13.10 4.09 10.60
C TRP A 40 13.21 3.21 9.36
N LEU A 41 14.43 2.89 8.93
CA LEU A 41 14.65 1.98 7.81
C LEU A 41 14.33 0.52 8.19
N ALA A 42 14.62 0.10 9.42
CA ALA A 42 14.21 -1.18 9.95
C ALA A 42 12.68 -1.30 9.99
N LEU A 43 11.97 -0.27 10.43
CA LEU A 43 10.51 -0.24 10.38
C LEU A 43 9.99 -0.38 8.94
N ALA A 44 10.54 0.39 7.99
CA ALA A 44 10.12 0.31 6.59
C ALA A 44 10.35 -1.08 5.99
N THR A 45 11.52 -1.67 6.28
CA THR A 45 11.93 -2.98 5.78
C THR A 45 11.15 -4.11 6.43
N LEU A 46 10.90 -4.04 7.75
CA LEU A 46 10.08 -5.02 8.47
C LEU A 46 8.66 -5.08 7.90
N MET A 47 8.11 -3.91 7.58
CA MET A 47 6.77 -3.79 7.01
C MET A 47 6.72 -4.25 5.55
N ARG A 48 7.72 -3.87 4.74
CA ARG A 48 7.82 -4.20 3.31
C ARG A 48 9.29 -4.34 2.92
N PRO A 49 9.88 -5.55 2.95
CA PRO A 49 11.30 -5.75 2.69
C PRO A 49 11.76 -5.21 1.33
N ASN A 50 10.94 -5.40 0.29
CA ASN A 50 11.23 -4.90 -1.06
C ASN A 50 11.27 -3.36 -1.12
N ASP A 51 10.37 -2.67 -0.41
CA ASP A 51 10.40 -1.21 -0.35
C ASP A 51 11.56 -0.71 0.49
N GLY A 52 11.87 -1.39 1.59
CA GLY A 52 13.06 -1.13 2.41
C GLY A 52 14.34 -1.16 1.57
N ALA A 53 14.49 -2.19 0.73
CA ALA A 53 15.60 -2.30 -0.21
C ALA A 53 15.59 -1.17 -1.25
N ALA A 54 14.44 -0.88 -1.86
CA ALA A 54 14.30 0.21 -2.83
C ALA A 54 14.65 1.59 -2.25
N ILE A 55 14.28 1.85 -1.00
CA ILE A 55 14.61 3.08 -0.27
C ILE A 55 16.10 3.12 0.10
N ALA A 56 16.66 1.98 0.53
CA ALA A 56 18.06 1.90 0.95
C ALA A 56 19.05 2.19 -0.18
N VAL A 57 18.76 1.78 -1.42
CA VAL A 57 19.69 1.91 -2.57
C VAL A 57 20.16 3.36 -2.78
N PRO A 58 19.30 4.38 -2.97
CA PRO A 58 19.76 5.76 -3.10
C PRO A 58 20.49 6.30 -1.87
N LEU A 59 20.13 5.84 -0.66
CA LEU A 59 20.81 6.25 0.58
C LEU A 59 22.22 5.66 0.68
N LEU A 60 22.41 4.39 0.32
CA LEU A 60 23.72 3.74 0.25
C LEU A 60 24.59 4.42 -0.80
N LEU A 61 24.06 4.65 -2.00
CA LEU A 61 24.78 5.36 -3.06
C LEU A 61 25.15 6.78 -2.63
N ALA A 62 24.27 7.52 -1.97
CA ALA A 62 24.59 8.83 -1.43
C ALA A 62 25.67 8.78 -0.35
N ALA A 63 25.62 7.79 0.56
CA ALA A 63 26.62 7.62 1.61
C ALA A 63 28.00 7.21 1.08
N LEU A 64 28.08 6.66 -0.13
CA LEU A 64 29.33 6.24 -0.77
C LEU A 64 29.88 7.29 -1.74
N LEU A 65 29.00 7.86 -2.58
CA LEU A 65 29.38 8.61 -3.78
C LEU A 65 29.23 10.13 -3.64
N VAL A 66 28.40 10.63 -2.72
CA VAL A 66 28.16 12.07 -2.57
C VAL A 66 29.08 12.64 -1.49
N PRO A 67 30.08 13.47 -1.82
CA PRO A 67 31.10 13.91 -0.85
C PRO A 67 30.52 14.56 0.41
N ALA A 68 29.46 15.37 0.26
CA ALA A 68 28.80 16.04 1.37
C ALA A 68 28.03 15.09 2.31
N LEU A 69 27.68 13.89 1.84
CA LEU A 69 26.91 12.89 2.59
C LEU A 69 27.75 11.66 2.94
N ARG A 70 28.99 11.58 2.46
CA ARG A 70 29.88 10.43 2.68
C ARG A 70 30.19 10.26 4.17
N SER A 71 29.81 9.11 4.73
CA SER A 71 30.03 8.80 6.15
C SER A 71 29.86 7.30 6.40
N HIS A 72 30.84 6.68 7.07
CA HIS A 72 30.72 5.30 7.55
C HIS A 72 29.54 5.13 8.51
N GLY A 73 29.26 6.14 9.35
CA GLY A 73 28.11 6.10 10.24
C GLY A 73 26.77 6.06 9.49
N ARG A 74 26.64 6.85 8.41
CA ARG A 74 25.44 6.80 7.56
C ARG A 74 25.31 5.45 6.85
N LEU A 75 26.41 4.94 6.30
CA LEU A 75 26.46 3.65 5.63
C LEU A 75 26.05 2.51 6.58
N LEU A 76 26.67 2.43 7.75
CA LEU A 76 26.38 1.42 8.77
C LEU A 76 24.96 1.53 9.31
N ALA A 77 24.43 2.75 9.48
CA ALA A 77 23.05 2.94 9.90
C ALA A 77 22.04 2.41 8.87
N VAL A 78 22.27 2.66 7.57
CA VAL A 78 21.42 2.16 6.49
C VAL A 78 21.52 0.64 6.37
N LEU A 79 22.74 0.07 6.38
CA LEU A 79 22.93 -1.37 6.34
C LEU A 79 22.34 -2.06 7.57
N GLY A 80 22.57 -1.51 8.76
CA GLY A 80 22.03 -2.03 10.02
C GLY A 80 20.50 -1.99 10.07
N GLY A 81 19.88 -0.89 9.61
CA GLY A 81 18.42 -0.79 9.50
C GLY A 81 17.83 -1.80 8.52
N LEU A 82 18.42 -1.93 7.33
CA LEU A 82 17.99 -2.89 6.33
C LEU A 82 18.11 -4.34 6.85
N ALA A 83 19.24 -4.69 7.45
CA ALA A 83 19.48 -6.01 8.02
C ALA A 83 18.50 -6.31 9.16
N ALA A 84 18.34 -5.39 10.12
CA ALA A 84 17.46 -5.58 11.27
C ALA A 84 15.99 -5.76 10.84
N GLY A 85 15.52 -5.00 9.85
CA GLY A 85 14.15 -5.14 9.35
C GLY A 85 13.93 -6.37 8.46
N ALA A 86 14.95 -6.80 7.69
CA ALA A 86 14.85 -7.98 6.83
C ALA A 86 15.03 -9.30 7.60
N LEU A 87 15.68 -9.27 8.76
CA LEU A 87 16.04 -10.48 9.51
C LEU A 87 14.84 -11.38 9.85
N PRO A 88 13.70 -10.89 10.37
CA PRO A 88 12.54 -11.75 10.63
C PRO A 88 12.01 -12.42 9.36
N TRP A 89 12.01 -11.69 8.24
CA TRP A 89 11.59 -12.23 6.95
C TRP A 89 12.55 -13.32 6.43
N LEU A 90 13.87 -13.13 6.62
CA LEU A 90 14.87 -14.13 6.24
C LEU A 90 14.75 -15.38 7.10
N ILE A 91 14.68 -15.24 8.43
CA ILE A 91 14.50 -16.37 9.35
C ILE A 91 13.26 -17.17 8.98
N GLU A 92 12.13 -16.48 8.78
CA GLU A 92 10.88 -17.13 8.41
C GLU A 92 10.98 -17.85 7.05
N ALA A 93 11.71 -17.30 6.08
CA ALA A 93 11.93 -17.95 4.79
C ALA A 93 12.59 -19.33 4.96
N TYR A 94 13.59 -19.45 5.83
CA TYR A 94 14.26 -20.73 6.08
C TYR A 94 13.44 -21.68 6.97
N VAL A 95 12.80 -21.16 8.02
CA VAL A 95 12.05 -21.98 8.98
C VAL A 95 10.75 -22.54 8.40
N ARG A 96 10.05 -21.78 7.55
CA ARG A 96 8.69 -22.15 7.07
C ARG A 96 8.62 -22.50 5.59
N PHE A 97 9.51 -21.97 4.76
CA PHE A 97 9.40 -22.10 3.31
C PHE A 97 10.53 -22.93 2.69
N GLY A 98 11.57 -23.30 3.46
CA GLY A 98 12.72 -24.05 2.95
C GLY A 98 13.81 -23.18 2.32
N GLY A 99 13.66 -21.85 2.37
CA GLY A 99 14.62 -20.90 1.84
C GLY A 99 13.99 -19.63 1.26
N VAL A 100 14.85 -18.66 0.94
CA VAL A 100 14.45 -17.38 0.33
C VAL A 100 13.82 -17.60 -1.05
N ARG A 101 14.39 -18.50 -1.86
CA ARG A 101 13.92 -18.77 -3.22
C ARG A 101 12.53 -19.40 -3.21
N GLU A 102 12.32 -20.39 -2.35
CA GLU A 102 11.06 -21.11 -2.19
C GLU A 102 9.96 -20.17 -1.69
N ARG A 103 10.30 -19.30 -0.72
CA ARG A 103 9.38 -18.23 -0.28
C ARG A 103 9.00 -17.29 -1.42
N LEU A 104 9.96 -16.87 -2.25
CA LEU A 104 9.71 -16.00 -3.39
C LEU A 104 8.88 -16.68 -4.48
N ALA A 105 9.16 -17.96 -4.80
CA ALA A 105 8.38 -18.74 -5.75
C ALA A 105 6.93 -18.86 -5.30
N ARG A 106 6.70 -19.22 -4.02
CA ARG A 106 5.36 -19.32 -3.45
C ARG A 106 4.64 -17.97 -3.40
N ALA A 107 5.37 -16.89 -3.10
CA ALA A 107 4.80 -15.55 -3.16
C ALA A 107 4.41 -15.16 -4.60
N SER A 108 5.19 -15.56 -5.60
CA SER A 108 4.94 -15.24 -7.01
C SER A 108 3.70 -15.95 -7.54
N GLU A 109 3.51 -17.24 -7.21
CA GLU A 109 2.29 -18.01 -7.49
C GLU A 109 1.02 -17.35 -6.95
N VAL A 110 1.10 -16.75 -5.75
CA VAL A 110 -0.05 -16.08 -5.11
C VAL A 110 -0.23 -14.64 -5.60
N GLN A 111 0.86 -13.94 -5.92
CA GLN A 111 0.85 -12.51 -6.24
C GLN A 111 0.87 -12.18 -7.73
N GLY A 112 0.96 -13.18 -8.62
CA GLY A 112 0.83 -13.02 -10.07
C GLY A 112 2.14 -12.78 -10.83
N ASP A 113 3.27 -13.18 -10.25
CA ASP A 113 4.67 -13.03 -10.72
C ASP A 113 5.13 -11.59 -10.97
N LEU A 114 6.37 -11.27 -10.59
CA LEU A 114 7.02 -10.04 -11.02
C LEU A 114 7.54 -10.23 -12.45
N ARG A 115 7.15 -9.32 -13.35
CA ARG A 115 7.61 -9.32 -14.74
C ARG A 115 7.75 -7.90 -15.26
N PRO A 116 8.67 -7.60 -16.18
CA PRO A 116 8.70 -6.28 -16.82
C PRO A 116 7.36 -5.99 -17.50
N LEU A 117 6.62 -4.99 -17.02
CA LEU A 117 5.38 -4.51 -17.62
C LEU A 117 5.16 -3.04 -17.31
N LEU A 118 4.58 -2.28 -18.23
CA LEU A 118 4.21 -0.89 -17.98
C LEU A 118 2.91 -0.83 -17.18
N SER A 119 2.99 -0.98 -15.85
CA SER A 119 1.85 -0.95 -14.92
C SER A 119 1.24 0.43 -14.70
N PHE A 120 1.67 1.45 -15.47
CA PHE A 120 1.17 2.81 -15.34
C PHE A 120 -0.36 2.87 -15.49
N THR A 121 -0.91 2.16 -16.47
CA THR A 121 -2.36 2.07 -16.70
C THR A 121 -3.08 1.43 -15.52
N HIS A 122 -2.50 0.41 -14.88
CA HIS A 122 -3.08 -0.18 -13.66
C HIS A 122 -3.14 0.82 -12.50
N GLN A 123 -2.15 1.70 -12.38
CA GLN A 123 -2.17 2.75 -11.35
C GLN A 123 -3.27 3.79 -11.61
N LEU A 124 -3.63 4.02 -12.87
CA LEU A 124 -4.77 4.86 -13.24
C LEU A 124 -6.09 4.20 -12.82
N THR A 125 -6.27 2.92 -13.12
CA THR A 125 -7.48 2.14 -12.79
C THR A 125 -7.86 2.22 -11.31
N VAL A 126 -6.89 2.35 -10.41
CA VAL A 126 -7.16 2.38 -8.97
C VAL A 126 -7.36 3.78 -8.39
N LEU A 127 -7.25 4.84 -9.18
CA LEU A 127 -7.45 6.22 -8.69
C LEU A 127 -8.88 6.48 -8.21
N ASP A 128 -9.84 5.93 -8.93
CA ASP A 128 -11.27 5.96 -8.61
C ASP A 128 -11.93 4.58 -8.62
N GLY A 129 -11.18 3.54 -8.98
CA GLY A 129 -11.62 2.15 -8.98
C GLY A 129 -11.40 1.42 -7.65
N PRO A 130 -11.23 0.08 -7.69
CA PRO A 130 -11.16 -0.72 -6.47
C PRO A 130 -9.91 -0.40 -5.64
N LEU A 131 -9.99 -0.63 -4.34
CA LEU A 131 -8.88 -0.50 -3.40
C LEU A 131 -7.70 -1.46 -3.71
N LEU A 132 -7.96 -2.49 -4.52
CA LEU A 132 -7.00 -3.42 -5.10
C LEU A 132 -7.62 -3.99 -6.40
N CYS A 133 -6.96 -3.86 -7.54
CA CYS A 133 -7.35 -4.56 -8.77
C CYS A 133 -6.45 -5.78 -8.98
N ARG A 134 -7.05 -6.93 -9.34
CA ARG A 134 -6.34 -8.14 -9.80
C ARG A 134 -7.34 -9.10 -10.47
N PRO A 135 -7.32 -9.27 -11.80
CA PRO A 135 -6.57 -8.49 -12.79
C PRO A 135 -7.07 -7.03 -12.87
N CYS A 136 -6.33 -6.17 -13.59
CA CYS A 136 -6.60 -4.73 -13.67
C CYS A 136 -7.15 -4.36 -15.06
N ASP A 137 -8.30 -4.94 -15.40
CA ASP A 137 -8.86 -4.91 -16.77
C ASP A 137 -9.99 -3.85 -16.92
N SER A 138 -10.01 -2.82 -16.07
CA SER A 138 -11.06 -1.80 -16.10
C SER A 138 -10.70 -0.64 -17.03
N ASP A 139 -11.65 -0.28 -17.89
CA ASP A 139 -11.43 0.58 -19.07
C ASP A 139 -11.56 2.09 -18.83
N GLY A 140 -11.80 2.54 -17.59
CA GLY A 140 -12.11 3.96 -17.34
C GLY A 140 -11.49 4.54 -16.07
N ILE A 141 -11.12 5.81 -16.16
CA ILE A 141 -10.85 6.70 -15.03
C ILE A 141 -11.75 7.93 -15.12
N ARG A 142 -12.33 8.35 -14.00
CA ARG A 142 -12.91 9.68 -13.89
C ARG A 142 -11.78 10.69 -13.95
N LEU A 143 -11.70 11.50 -15.02
CA LEU A 143 -10.63 12.46 -15.22
C LEU A 143 -10.35 13.37 -14.01
N VAL A 144 -11.38 13.71 -13.23
CA VAL A 144 -11.23 14.50 -12.00
C VAL A 144 -10.34 13.83 -10.96
N THR A 145 -10.27 12.50 -10.90
CA THR A 145 -9.42 11.77 -9.92
C THR A 145 -7.96 11.70 -10.36
N ALA A 146 -7.67 11.98 -11.63
CA ALA A 146 -6.31 12.12 -12.14
C ALA A 146 -5.69 13.49 -11.82
N GLU A 147 -6.44 14.43 -11.24
CA GLU A 147 -5.98 15.79 -10.93
C GLU A 147 -4.67 15.80 -10.13
N TRP A 148 -4.51 14.87 -9.17
CA TRP A 148 -3.34 14.82 -8.30
C TRP A 148 -2.07 14.41 -9.06
N TRP A 149 -2.22 13.54 -10.06
CA TRP A 149 -1.12 13.15 -10.94
C TRP A 149 -0.65 14.28 -11.85
N LEU A 150 -1.49 15.29 -12.11
CA LEU A 150 -1.12 16.50 -12.82
C LEU A 150 -0.58 17.58 -11.87
N LEU A 151 -1.24 17.76 -10.73
CA LEU A 151 -0.91 18.78 -9.74
C LEU A 151 0.45 18.50 -9.09
N LEU A 152 0.74 17.25 -8.76
CA LEU A 152 1.99 16.88 -8.07
C LEU A 152 3.25 17.24 -8.89
N PRO A 153 3.39 16.86 -10.19
CA PRO A 153 4.50 17.33 -11.03
C PRO A 153 4.63 18.86 -11.11
N ILE A 154 3.50 19.59 -11.17
CA ILE A 154 3.51 21.06 -11.19
C ILE A 154 4.05 21.62 -9.87
N LEU A 155 3.60 21.10 -8.73
CA LEU A 155 4.08 21.51 -7.42
C LEU A 155 5.56 21.16 -7.21
N LEU A 156 5.99 20.00 -7.70
CA LEU A 156 7.39 19.58 -7.66
C LEU A 156 8.28 20.50 -8.49
N THR A 157 7.90 20.81 -9.73
CA THR A 157 8.67 21.72 -10.58
C THR A 157 8.73 23.12 -9.99
N ALA A 158 7.60 23.65 -9.51
CA ALA A 158 7.55 24.93 -8.80
C ALA A 158 8.45 24.93 -7.55
N GLY A 159 8.43 23.87 -6.75
CA GLY A 159 9.27 23.71 -5.56
C GLY A 159 10.75 23.69 -5.88
N LEU A 160 11.17 22.91 -6.88
CA LEU A 160 12.55 22.86 -7.35
C LEU A 160 13.02 24.21 -7.90
N LEU A 161 12.18 24.92 -8.65
CA LEU A 161 12.50 26.26 -9.15
C LEU A 161 12.62 27.27 -8.00
N ALA A 162 11.74 27.21 -7.01
CA ALA A 162 11.79 28.05 -5.82
C ALA A 162 13.08 27.81 -5.02
N LEU A 163 13.43 26.54 -4.80
CA LEU A 163 14.68 26.14 -4.13
C LEU A 163 15.90 26.63 -4.90
N ARG A 164 15.92 26.46 -6.24
CA ARG A 164 17.03 26.93 -7.07
C ARG A 164 17.27 28.43 -6.96
N ARG A 165 16.19 29.23 -6.85
CA ARG A 165 16.27 30.69 -6.78
C ARG A 165 16.60 31.20 -5.37
N ARG A 166 16.04 30.60 -4.33
CA ARG A 166 16.09 31.13 -2.95
C ARG A 166 17.11 30.42 -2.06
N THR A 167 17.24 29.11 -2.22
CA THR A 167 18.03 28.24 -1.33
C THR A 167 18.73 27.14 -2.13
N PRO A 168 19.60 27.47 -3.11
CA PRO A 168 20.21 26.48 -4.00
C PRO A 168 20.99 25.39 -3.25
N ARG A 169 21.51 25.70 -2.05
CA ARG A 169 22.18 24.74 -1.16
C ARG A 169 21.28 23.60 -0.66
N ALA A 170 19.96 23.78 -0.69
CA ALA A 170 19.00 22.74 -0.30
C ALA A 170 18.63 21.78 -1.45
N LEU A 171 18.93 22.13 -2.72
CA LEU A 171 18.58 21.30 -3.87
C LEU A 171 19.10 19.86 -3.79
N PRO A 172 20.35 19.58 -3.40
CA PRO A 172 20.84 18.20 -3.33
C PRO A 172 20.04 17.33 -2.37
N ALA A 173 19.56 17.91 -1.26
CA ALA A 173 18.74 17.20 -0.28
C ALA A 173 17.37 16.80 -0.87
N HIS A 174 16.72 17.71 -1.58
CA HIS A 174 15.48 17.43 -2.29
C HIS A 174 15.69 16.46 -3.45
N ALA A 175 16.81 16.55 -4.17
CA ALA A 175 17.16 15.61 -5.22
C ALA A 175 17.30 14.18 -4.67
N LEU A 176 17.95 14.00 -3.52
CA LEU A 176 18.01 12.68 -2.86
C LEU A 176 16.62 12.15 -2.52
N ALA A 177 15.75 12.98 -1.92
CA ALA A 177 14.38 12.58 -1.62
C ALA A 177 13.58 12.18 -2.87
N LEU A 178 13.75 12.91 -3.99
CA LEU A 178 13.14 12.58 -5.29
C LEU A 178 13.68 11.25 -5.85
N LEU A 179 15.00 11.02 -5.81
CA LEU A 179 15.61 9.77 -6.25
C LEU A 179 15.14 8.59 -5.41
N THR A 180 15.01 8.75 -4.10
CA THR A 180 14.44 7.75 -3.20
C THR A 180 12.97 7.49 -3.51
N ALA A 181 12.19 8.54 -3.80
CA ALA A 181 10.78 8.41 -4.18
C ALA A 181 10.61 7.65 -5.51
N LEU A 182 11.47 7.94 -6.49
CA LEU A 182 11.51 7.24 -7.77
C LEU A 182 11.90 5.78 -7.58
N SER A 183 12.97 5.51 -6.82
CA SER A 183 13.42 4.15 -6.52
C SER A 183 12.30 3.31 -5.87
N ALA A 184 11.53 3.90 -4.94
CA ALA A 184 10.37 3.25 -4.32
C ALA A 184 9.19 3.07 -5.29
N ALA A 185 9.02 3.94 -6.29
CA ALA A 185 7.92 3.87 -7.26
C ALA A 185 8.16 2.86 -8.37
N LEU A 186 9.41 2.75 -8.85
CA LEU A 186 9.75 1.98 -10.06
C LEU A 186 9.26 0.51 -10.03
N PRO A 187 9.41 -0.25 -8.92
CA PRO A 187 8.87 -1.61 -8.88
C PRO A 187 7.35 -1.65 -9.15
N TYR A 188 6.59 -0.70 -8.63
CA TYR A 188 5.13 -0.63 -8.81
C TYR A 188 4.68 -0.13 -10.18
N LEU A 189 5.54 0.65 -10.84
CA LEU A 189 5.26 1.20 -12.17
C LEU A 189 5.70 0.26 -13.29
N LEU A 190 6.70 -0.60 -13.03
CA LEU A 190 7.39 -1.37 -14.07
C LEU A 190 7.35 -2.89 -13.88
N LEU A 191 7.01 -3.41 -12.69
CA LEU A 191 7.16 -4.85 -12.39
C LEU A 191 5.91 -5.53 -11.82
N VAL A 192 5.04 -4.79 -11.12
CA VAL A 192 3.91 -5.38 -10.39
C VAL A 192 2.65 -5.44 -11.29
N PRO A 193 2.08 -6.63 -11.57
CA PRO A 193 0.96 -6.79 -12.52
C PRO A 193 -0.42 -6.48 -11.92
N TYR A 194 -0.45 -5.75 -10.82
CA TYR A 194 -1.65 -5.35 -10.11
C TYR A 194 -1.41 -4.01 -9.42
N ALA A 195 -2.48 -3.30 -9.07
CA ALA A 195 -2.35 -1.99 -8.46
C ALA A 195 -3.25 -1.84 -7.23
N ALA A 196 -2.79 -0.98 -6.33
CA ALA A 196 -3.57 -0.47 -5.21
C ALA A 196 -3.07 0.95 -4.90
N PRO A 197 -3.95 1.90 -4.55
CA PRO A 197 -3.55 3.30 -4.34
C PRO A 197 -2.47 3.47 -3.28
N ARG A 198 -2.46 2.56 -2.29
CA ARG A 198 -1.50 2.55 -1.18
C ARG A 198 -0.06 2.24 -1.60
N PHE A 199 0.20 1.63 -2.76
CA PHE A 199 1.55 1.22 -3.16
C PHE A 199 2.50 2.41 -3.31
N LEU A 200 2.01 3.52 -3.87
CA LEU A 200 2.81 4.73 -4.05
C LEU A 200 2.85 5.64 -2.81
N LEU A 201 2.29 5.22 -1.67
CA LEU A 201 2.24 6.07 -0.48
C LEU A 201 3.63 6.53 0.01
N PRO A 202 4.69 5.68 0.02
CA PRO A 202 6.05 6.13 0.35
C PRO A 202 6.59 7.17 -0.64
N THR A 203 6.34 6.99 -1.94
CA THR A 203 6.70 7.95 -2.99
C THR A 203 6.05 9.30 -2.74
N HIS A 204 4.74 9.34 -2.51
CA HIS A 204 4.01 10.58 -2.21
C HIS A 204 4.56 11.28 -0.96
N ALA A 205 4.84 10.52 0.10
CA ALA A 205 5.36 11.07 1.34
C ALA A 205 6.75 11.70 1.18
N LEU A 206 7.63 11.09 0.37
CA LEU A 206 8.96 11.62 0.06
C LEU A 206 8.93 12.85 -0.85
N LEU A 207 7.92 12.95 -1.72
CA LEU A 207 7.74 14.10 -2.63
C LEU A 207 7.04 15.30 -1.94
N ALA A 208 6.27 15.05 -0.89
CA ALA A 208 5.46 16.06 -0.21
C ALA A 208 6.26 17.30 0.26
N PRO A 209 7.47 17.20 0.86
CA PRO A 209 8.25 18.38 1.23
C PRO A 209 8.60 19.29 0.04
N THR A 210 8.98 18.71 -1.10
CA THR A 210 9.29 19.47 -2.32
C THR A 210 8.02 20.06 -2.93
N ALA A 211 6.89 19.35 -2.92
CA ALA A 211 5.62 19.90 -3.36
C ALA A 211 5.19 21.10 -2.49
N ALA A 212 5.40 21.01 -1.17
CA ALA A 212 5.09 22.07 -0.22
C ALA A 212 5.96 23.32 -0.44
N THR A 213 7.24 23.18 -0.80
CA THR A 213 8.07 24.35 -1.15
C THR A 213 7.57 25.04 -2.42
N GLY A 214 6.89 24.32 -3.33
CA GLY A 214 6.23 24.88 -4.51
C GLY A 214 5.05 25.80 -4.18
N LEU A 215 4.46 25.68 -2.99
CA LEU A 215 3.36 26.53 -2.53
C LEU A 215 3.86 27.90 -2.02
N LEU A 216 5.08 27.98 -1.49
CA LEU A 216 5.61 29.18 -0.82
C LEU A 216 5.77 30.41 -1.72
N PRO A 217 6.19 30.29 -3.01
CA PRO A 217 6.22 31.43 -3.91
C PRO A 217 4.85 32.08 -4.12
N LEU A 218 3.78 31.29 -4.11
CA LEU A 218 2.42 31.76 -4.42
C LEU A 218 1.88 32.70 -3.33
N ALA A 219 2.25 32.47 -2.06
CA ALA A 219 1.93 33.39 -0.96
C ALA A 219 2.71 34.72 -1.01
N GLY A 220 3.87 34.76 -1.68
CA GLY A 220 4.72 35.94 -1.77
C GLY A 220 4.31 36.94 -2.86
N HIS A 221 3.69 36.49 -3.94
CA HIS A 221 3.35 37.33 -5.11
C HIS A 221 2.13 38.23 -4.88
N ALA A 222 1.35 38.02 -3.80
CA ALA A 222 0.25 38.89 -3.41
C ALA A 222 0.67 40.33 -3.04
N ARG A 223 1.99 40.59 -2.90
CA ARG A 223 2.54 41.90 -2.49
C ARG A 223 3.05 42.78 -3.64
N GLY A 224 3.01 42.33 -4.90
CA GLY A 224 3.46 43.10 -6.07
C GLY A 224 2.47 44.19 -6.54
N ALA A 225 2.91 45.07 -7.45
CA ALA A 225 2.08 46.09 -8.10
C ALA A 225 1.78 45.74 -9.58
N GLY A 226 0.64 46.20 -10.11
CA GLY A 226 0.27 46.08 -11.54
C GLY A 226 -0.09 44.66 -12.01
N ARG A 227 0.25 44.30 -13.26
CA ARG A 227 0.00 42.97 -13.87
C ARG A 227 0.57 41.80 -13.03
N ALA A 228 1.65 42.04 -12.29
CA ALA A 228 2.22 41.06 -11.36
C ALA A 228 1.30 40.76 -10.16
N ARG A 229 0.42 41.71 -9.77
CA ARG A 229 -0.58 41.52 -8.72
C ARG A 229 -1.78 40.71 -9.20
N ALA A 230 -2.24 40.92 -10.44
CA ALA A 230 -3.31 40.12 -11.04
C ALA A 230 -2.89 38.65 -11.20
N VAL A 231 -1.70 38.40 -11.76
CA VAL A 231 -1.11 37.04 -11.81
C VAL A 231 -0.85 36.49 -10.40
N GLY A 232 -0.43 37.35 -9.48
CA GLY A 232 -0.19 37.02 -8.07
C GLY A 232 -1.44 36.70 -7.24
N VAL A 233 -2.65 36.94 -7.74
CA VAL A 233 -3.92 36.59 -7.09
C VAL A 233 -4.63 35.43 -7.79
N VAL A 234 -4.64 35.42 -9.14
CA VAL A 234 -5.31 34.38 -9.93
C VAL A 234 -4.67 33.01 -9.73
N LEU A 235 -3.34 32.92 -9.71
CA LEU A 235 -2.66 31.63 -9.59
C LEU A 235 -2.84 30.97 -8.21
N PRO A 236 -2.69 31.70 -7.06
CA PRO A 236 -3.05 31.14 -5.76
C PRO A 236 -4.53 30.75 -5.65
N LEU A 237 -5.45 31.54 -6.23
CA LEU A 237 -6.87 31.23 -6.23
C LEU A 237 -7.17 29.95 -7.02
N ALA A 238 -6.64 29.83 -8.24
CA ALA A 238 -6.78 28.64 -9.07
C ALA A 238 -6.22 27.40 -8.38
N LEU A 239 -5.06 27.52 -7.72
CA LEU A 239 -4.50 26.44 -6.92
C LEU A 239 -5.37 26.11 -5.70
N ALA A 240 -5.89 27.11 -4.99
CA ALA A 240 -6.78 26.88 -3.86
C ALA A 240 -8.05 26.15 -4.31
N LEU A 241 -8.64 26.53 -5.45
CA LEU A 241 -9.77 25.84 -6.05
C LEU A 241 -9.41 24.40 -6.45
N ALA A 242 -8.24 24.17 -7.04
CA ALA A 242 -7.77 22.82 -7.36
C ALA A 242 -7.57 21.96 -6.10
N LEU A 243 -7.02 22.52 -5.03
CA LEU A 243 -6.84 21.82 -3.74
C LEU A 243 -8.18 21.52 -3.06
N VAL A 244 -9.15 22.44 -3.12
CA VAL A 244 -10.51 22.23 -2.62
C VAL A 244 -11.24 21.16 -3.43
N GLY A 245 -11.15 21.24 -4.77
CA GLY A 245 -11.64 20.19 -5.67
C GLY A 245 -11.04 18.83 -5.31
N HIS A 246 -9.73 18.79 -5.09
CA HIS A 246 -9.04 17.58 -4.68
C HIS A 246 -9.51 17.03 -3.34
N LEU A 247 -9.70 17.91 -2.35
CA LEU A 247 -10.24 17.52 -1.06
C LEU A 247 -11.66 16.93 -1.19
N ILE A 248 -12.52 17.53 -2.00
CA ILE A 248 -13.88 17.03 -2.27
C ILE A 248 -13.81 15.65 -2.92
N THR A 249 -12.99 15.47 -3.95
CA THR A 249 -12.76 14.17 -4.61
C THR A 249 -12.31 13.12 -3.61
N GLN A 250 -11.31 13.43 -2.77
CA GLN A 250 -10.81 12.52 -1.74
C GLN A 250 -11.88 12.16 -0.70
N LEU A 251 -12.69 13.13 -0.25
CA LEU A 251 -13.79 12.88 0.69
C LEU A 251 -14.85 11.94 0.11
N GLN A 252 -15.24 12.16 -1.15
CA GLN A 252 -16.20 11.29 -1.84
C GLN A 252 -15.67 9.86 -1.99
N LEU A 253 -14.41 9.70 -2.42
CA LEU A 253 -13.76 8.40 -2.55
C LEU A 253 -13.65 7.67 -1.20
N VAL A 254 -13.27 8.40 -0.14
CA VAL A 254 -13.17 7.86 1.22
C VAL A 254 -14.54 7.42 1.74
N GLN A 255 -15.59 8.22 1.55
CA GLN A 255 -16.93 7.86 1.99
C GLN A 255 -17.48 6.64 1.24
N GLY A 256 -17.35 6.62 -0.09
CA GLY A 256 -17.78 5.49 -0.92
C GLY A 256 -17.07 4.19 -0.52
N ASN A 257 -15.74 4.22 -0.46
CA ASN A 257 -14.96 3.05 -0.06
C ASN A 257 -15.21 2.65 1.40
N SER A 258 -15.45 3.59 2.31
CA SER A 258 -15.80 3.28 3.70
C SER A 258 -17.09 2.49 3.79
N ARG A 259 -18.13 2.90 3.06
CA ARG A 259 -19.42 2.19 3.00
C ARG A 259 -19.27 0.79 2.44
N ILE A 260 -18.53 0.64 1.33
CA ILE A 260 -18.27 -0.68 0.71
C ILE A 260 -17.53 -1.59 1.69
N GLN A 261 -16.47 -1.10 2.34
CA GLN A 261 -15.69 -1.91 3.29
C GLN A 261 -16.46 -2.23 4.57
N ALA A 262 -17.32 -1.33 5.05
CA ALA A 262 -18.20 -1.60 6.17
C ALA A 262 -19.25 -2.67 5.81
N GLY A 263 -19.86 -2.57 4.63
CA GLY A 263 -20.79 -3.57 4.09
C GLY A 263 -20.14 -4.95 3.98
N ALA A 264 -18.97 -5.04 3.35
CA ALA A 264 -18.23 -6.29 3.21
C ALA A 264 -17.85 -6.93 4.56
N ARG A 265 -17.39 -6.14 5.54
CA ARG A 265 -17.11 -6.63 6.89
C ARG A 265 -18.38 -7.11 7.61
N GLY A 266 -19.49 -6.41 7.43
CA GLY A 266 -20.80 -6.83 7.92
C GLY A 266 -21.22 -8.17 7.33
N ASP A 267 -20.95 -8.40 6.05
CA ASP A 267 -21.23 -9.69 5.40
C ASP A 267 -20.39 -10.80 5.98
N TRP A 268 -19.09 -10.57 6.21
CA TRP A 268 -18.22 -11.57 6.82
C TRP A 268 -18.70 -11.97 8.22
N ALA A 269 -19.13 -11.01 9.02
CA ALA A 269 -19.71 -11.27 10.35
C ALA A 269 -21.00 -12.11 10.26
N ARG A 270 -21.94 -11.74 9.37
CA ARG A 270 -23.19 -12.50 9.19
C ARG A 270 -22.96 -13.92 8.67
N VAL A 271 -22.03 -14.10 7.73
CA VAL A 271 -21.65 -15.44 7.25
C VAL A 271 -21.01 -16.25 8.37
N ALA A 272 -20.17 -15.61 9.20
CA ALA A 272 -19.57 -16.27 10.36
C ALA A 272 -20.63 -16.69 11.40
N GLU A 273 -21.59 -15.82 11.72
CA GLU A 273 -22.74 -16.15 12.58
C GLU A 273 -23.54 -17.34 12.03
N ALA A 274 -23.80 -17.36 10.72
CA ALA A 274 -24.50 -18.45 10.07
C ALA A 274 -23.74 -19.79 10.17
N LEU A 275 -22.40 -19.76 10.10
CA LEU A 275 -21.55 -20.94 10.28
C LEU A 275 -21.49 -21.40 11.74
N ASN A 276 -21.32 -20.46 12.68
CA ASN A 276 -21.27 -20.74 14.11
C ASN A 276 -22.60 -21.35 14.60
N ALA A 277 -23.74 -20.84 14.12
CA ALA A 277 -25.07 -21.39 14.42
C ALA A 277 -25.26 -22.84 13.94
N ARG A 278 -24.35 -23.34 13.09
CA ARG A 278 -24.32 -24.71 12.55
C ARG A 278 -23.13 -25.52 13.08
N GLY A 279 -22.49 -25.05 14.15
CA GLY A 279 -21.38 -25.74 14.80
C GLY A 279 -20.04 -25.64 14.08
N VAL A 280 -19.90 -24.74 13.09
CA VAL A 280 -18.62 -24.52 12.37
C VAL A 280 -17.94 -23.28 12.91
N GLY A 281 -16.95 -23.47 13.79
CA GLY A 281 -16.19 -22.38 14.41
C GLY A 281 -16.79 -21.88 15.74
N GLY A 282 -16.31 -20.73 16.20
CA GLY A 282 -16.67 -20.12 17.48
C GLY A 282 -16.07 -20.82 18.71
N ASP A 283 -16.44 -20.34 19.91
CA ASP A 283 -15.89 -20.83 21.19
C ASP A 283 -16.27 -22.29 21.50
N SER A 284 -17.24 -22.84 20.78
CA SER A 284 -17.77 -24.20 20.99
C SER A 284 -17.14 -25.25 20.05
N ALA A 285 -16.27 -24.87 19.12
CA ALA A 285 -15.68 -25.80 18.17
C ALA A 285 -14.60 -26.69 18.82
N ALA A 286 -14.89 -27.98 18.95
CA ALA A 286 -14.00 -28.97 19.57
C ALA A 286 -12.79 -29.38 18.69
N SER A 287 -12.68 -28.90 17.45
CA SER A 287 -11.59 -29.22 16.53
C SER A 287 -11.25 -28.05 15.59
N PRO A 288 -10.00 -27.94 15.11
CA PRO A 288 -9.64 -26.94 14.12
C PRO A 288 -10.45 -27.16 12.84
N CYS A 289 -11.31 -26.18 12.51
CA CYS A 289 -12.15 -26.18 11.32
C CYS A 289 -11.42 -25.57 10.13
N VAL A 290 -11.63 -26.12 8.93
CA VAL A 290 -11.13 -25.54 7.67
C VAL A 290 -12.30 -25.05 6.83
N LEU A 291 -12.22 -23.81 6.34
CA LEU A 291 -13.17 -23.24 5.38
C LEU A 291 -12.58 -23.15 3.97
N ARG A 292 -13.35 -23.52 2.95
CA ARG A 292 -13.03 -23.26 1.53
C ARG A 292 -14.04 -22.30 0.91
N GLY A 293 -13.68 -21.63 -0.18
CA GLY A 293 -14.62 -20.71 -0.84
C GLY A 293 -14.11 -20.07 -2.12
N ASN A 294 -14.92 -19.20 -2.75
CA ASN A 294 -14.61 -18.62 -4.06
C ASN A 294 -14.23 -17.13 -4.05
N THR A 295 -14.47 -16.39 -2.96
CA THR A 295 -14.30 -14.93 -2.93
C THR A 295 -13.60 -14.44 -1.65
N SER A 296 -14.21 -14.64 -0.48
CA SER A 296 -13.74 -14.05 0.78
C SER A 296 -13.52 -15.07 1.89
N VAL A 297 -12.99 -16.25 1.56
CA VAL A 297 -12.82 -17.32 2.55
C VAL A 297 -11.85 -16.95 3.68
N ILE A 298 -10.77 -16.20 3.39
CA ILE A 298 -9.77 -15.82 4.39
C ILE A 298 -10.35 -14.95 5.51
N PRO A 299 -10.99 -13.79 5.22
CA PRO A 299 -11.55 -12.97 6.29
C PRO A 299 -12.73 -13.64 7.01
N ILE A 300 -13.49 -14.50 6.33
CA ILE A 300 -14.59 -15.25 6.94
C ILE A 300 -14.05 -16.33 7.89
N ALA A 301 -13.03 -17.08 7.48
CA ALA A 301 -12.35 -18.06 8.32
C ALA A 301 -11.76 -17.40 9.58
N TYR A 302 -11.15 -16.23 9.43
CA TYR A 302 -10.71 -15.45 10.58
C TYR A 302 -11.88 -15.07 11.51
N ALA A 303 -12.99 -14.58 10.96
CA ALA A 303 -14.16 -14.20 11.75
C ALA A 303 -14.86 -15.39 12.44
N THR A 304 -14.75 -16.60 11.90
CA THR A 304 -15.25 -17.84 12.52
C THR A 304 -14.25 -18.53 13.45
N GLY A 305 -12.98 -18.10 13.47
CA GLY A 305 -11.90 -18.82 14.15
C GLY A 305 -11.42 -20.10 13.45
N CYS A 306 -11.72 -20.25 12.16
CA CYS A 306 -11.31 -21.39 11.33
C CYS A 306 -10.04 -21.08 10.52
N GLU A 307 -9.41 -22.12 10.00
CA GLU A 307 -8.31 -22.03 9.04
C GLU A 307 -8.81 -21.88 7.59
N PRO A 308 -8.16 -21.06 6.76
CA PRO A 308 -8.52 -20.92 5.36
C PRO A 308 -7.91 -22.04 4.50
N GLY A 309 -8.74 -22.93 3.96
CA GLY A 309 -8.34 -24.02 3.04
C GLY A 309 -8.26 -23.64 1.56
N GLY A 310 -8.38 -22.35 1.24
CA GLY A 310 -8.22 -21.83 -0.13
C GLY A 310 -9.44 -22.00 -1.04
N SER A 311 -9.19 -21.92 -2.36
CA SER A 311 -10.23 -21.86 -3.39
C SER A 311 -11.05 -23.13 -3.47
N ALA A 312 -12.39 -23.03 -3.54
CA ALA A 312 -13.32 -24.13 -3.78
C ALA A 312 -13.02 -24.96 -5.05
N ARG A 313 -12.33 -24.35 -6.04
CA ARG A 313 -12.01 -24.96 -7.33
C ARG A 313 -10.69 -25.74 -7.35
N SER A 314 -9.88 -25.63 -6.30
CA SER A 314 -8.63 -26.41 -6.22
C SER A 314 -8.93 -27.91 -6.16
N THR A 315 -8.23 -28.70 -6.97
CA THR A 315 -8.32 -30.17 -6.99
C THR A 315 -7.40 -30.83 -5.95
N ALA A 316 -6.57 -30.05 -5.25
CA ALA A 316 -5.77 -30.56 -4.15
C ALA A 316 -6.71 -31.08 -3.04
N ASP A 317 -6.43 -32.30 -2.58
CA ASP A 317 -7.21 -32.94 -1.52
C ASP A 317 -6.94 -32.19 -0.20
N PRO A 318 -7.94 -31.53 0.38
CA PRO A 318 -7.71 -30.69 1.54
C PRO A 318 -7.46 -31.58 2.77
N THR A 319 -6.26 -31.47 3.33
CA THR A 319 -5.91 -32.05 4.63
C THR A 319 -5.67 -30.91 5.64
N PRO A 320 -6.52 -30.77 6.69
CA PRO A 320 -7.72 -31.55 6.97
C PRO A 320 -8.91 -31.18 6.05
N ALA A 321 -9.89 -32.09 5.97
CA ALA A 321 -11.07 -31.92 5.14
C ALA A 321 -11.90 -30.69 5.59
N PRO A 322 -12.47 -29.91 4.66
CA PRO A 322 -13.20 -28.70 4.97
C PRO A 322 -14.45 -29.01 5.80
N ALA A 323 -14.68 -28.21 6.84
CA ALA A 323 -15.89 -28.26 7.65
C ALA A 323 -17.06 -27.57 6.93
N ALA A 324 -16.77 -26.52 6.16
CA ALA A 324 -17.77 -25.84 5.33
C ALA A 324 -17.16 -25.20 4.08
N LEU A 325 -18.05 -24.95 3.13
CA LEU A 325 -17.78 -24.26 1.88
C LEU A 325 -18.59 -22.97 1.82
N VAL A 326 -17.92 -21.85 1.60
CA VAL A 326 -18.50 -20.51 1.54
C VAL A 326 -18.47 -20.00 0.11
N LEU A 327 -19.64 -19.80 -0.48
CA LEU A 327 -19.80 -19.39 -1.87
C LEU A 327 -20.61 -18.11 -1.96
N ARG A 328 -20.30 -17.30 -2.97
CA ARG A 328 -21.14 -16.20 -3.43
C ARG A 328 -21.38 -16.33 -4.92
N ASP A 329 -22.64 -16.28 -5.33
CA ASP A 329 -23.08 -16.31 -6.74
C ASP A 329 -22.44 -17.46 -7.56
N ALA A 330 -22.21 -18.62 -6.93
CA ALA A 330 -21.56 -19.77 -7.55
C ALA A 330 -22.16 -21.09 -7.10
N ALA A 331 -22.18 -22.06 -8.01
CA ALA A 331 -22.56 -23.43 -7.71
C ALA A 331 -21.46 -24.15 -6.92
N PRO A 332 -21.82 -25.09 -6.02
CA PRO A 332 -20.84 -25.91 -5.33
C PRO A 332 -20.11 -26.86 -6.31
N PRO A 333 -18.83 -27.17 -6.04
CA PRO A 333 -18.09 -28.19 -6.78
C PRO A 333 -18.71 -29.57 -6.58
N ARG A 334 -18.37 -30.52 -7.45
CA ARG A 334 -18.99 -31.86 -7.49
C ARG A 334 -19.02 -32.56 -6.14
N TRP A 335 -17.92 -32.49 -5.39
CA TRP A 335 -17.74 -33.16 -4.10
C TRP A 335 -18.56 -32.55 -2.95
N ALA A 336 -19.11 -31.34 -3.11
CA ALA A 336 -19.89 -30.62 -2.09
C ALA A 336 -21.36 -30.41 -2.48
N ARG A 337 -21.82 -30.97 -3.61
CA ARG A 337 -23.17 -30.68 -4.12
C ARG A 337 -24.26 -31.14 -3.16
N ASP A 338 -24.03 -32.27 -2.50
CA ASP A 338 -25.00 -32.91 -1.61
C ASP A 338 -24.92 -32.39 -0.18
N TRP A 339 -24.04 -31.42 0.09
CA TRP A 339 -23.91 -30.82 1.41
C TRP A 339 -25.08 -29.88 1.70
N PRO A 340 -25.64 -29.92 2.93
CA PRO A 340 -26.68 -29.00 3.37
C PRO A 340 -26.39 -27.55 2.99
N ARG A 341 -27.27 -26.99 2.14
CA ARG A 341 -27.15 -25.63 1.60
C ARG A 341 -27.93 -24.65 2.46
N HIS A 342 -27.29 -23.55 2.86
CA HIS A 342 -27.94 -22.49 3.62
C HIS A 342 -27.63 -21.11 3.04
N ALA A 343 -28.68 -20.36 2.68
CA ALA A 343 -28.53 -18.97 2.28
C ALA A 343 -28.23 -18.08 3.49
N VAL A 344 -27.43 -17.02 3.29
CA VAL A 344 -27.14 -16.02 4.32
C VAL A 344 -27.82 -14.70 3.91
N PRO A 345 -29.07 -14.45 4.38
CA PRO A 345 -29.82 -13.26 4.03
C PRO A 345 -29.28 -12.00 4.73
N GLY A 346 -29.79 -10.84 4.34
CA GLY A 346 -29.48 -9.56 4.99
C GLY A 346 -28.04 -9.07 4.76
N THR A 347 -27.35 -9.62 3.76
CA THR A 347 -26.00 -9.23 3.37
C THR A 347 -26.02 -8.02 2.43
N TYR A 348 -25.00 -7.16 2.54
CA TYR A 348 -24.76 -6.01 1.66
C TYR A 348 -24.51 -6.47 0.22
N ALA A 349 -23.63 -7.45 0.02
CA ALA A 349 -23.48 -8.16 -1.24
C ALA A 349 -24.40 -9.39 -1.21
N PRO A 350 -25.40 -9.51 -2.09
CA PRO A 350 -26.32 -10.64 -2.09
C PRO A 350 -25.63 -11.94 -2.55
N GLY A 351 -26.36 -13.06 -2.43
CA GLY A 351 -25.95 -14.33 -3.04
C GLY A 351 -25.00 -15.18 -2.20
N TRP A 352 -24.77 -14.82 -0.93
CA TRP A 352 -23.99 -15.65 0.00
C TRP A 352 -24.71 -16.94 0.37
N VAL A 353 -23.97 -18.04 0.30
CA VAL A 353 -24.42 -19.38 0.64
C VAL A 353 -23.30 -20.11 1.37
N VAL A 354 -23.66 -20.84 2.41
CA VAL A 354 -22.76 -21.78 3.09
C VAL A 354 -23.25 -23.20 2.89
N HIS A 355 -22.32 -24.11 2.62
CA HIS A 355 -22.56 -25.55 2.63
C HIS A 355 -21.78 -26.15 3.79
N VAL A 356 -22.48 -26.80 4.72
CA VAL A 356 -21.85 -27.41 5.90
C VAL A 356 -21.69 -28.90 5.65
N ARG A 357 -20.54 -29.45 6.05
CA ARG A 357 -20.31 -30.89 5.92
C ARG A 357 -21.31 -31.65 6.82
N PRO A 358 -22.00 -32.69 6.30
CA PRO A 358 -22.97 -33.49 7.07
C PRO A 358 -22.39 -34.12 8.33
#